data_AF-V5GLE0-F1
#
_entry.id   AF-V5GLE0-F1
#
_cell.length_a   1.000
_cell.length_b   1.000
_cell.length_c   1.000
_cell.angle_alpha   90.00
_cell.angle_beta   90.00
_cell.angle_gamma   90.00
#
_symmetry.space_group_name_H-M   'P 1'
#
loop_
_entity.id
_entity.type
_entity.pdbx_description
1 polymer ?
#
loop_
_entity_poly.entity_id
_entity_poly.type
_entity_poly.pdbx_seq_one_letter_code
_entity_poly.pdbx_strand_id
1 'polypeptide(L)'
;MVRTVRFLGWERFCLVGHSMGGALAQLYANLFPDQVKKVVMIDSLAVICCPPSIVLKTFRTTMLESMRIEDKDPLSQPSYTEEQLVQLYTKTSSWGYLPDDAKTMLKRGSVSVGDGRFVLTKDPRLRAVSWIKIDRAEVLEYIKAYKNDLLVLNALPGIGVCSVWHQKVLDMCQENCHKFEYLQLEGNHHIHMNQADLVAKHVGRFLEDIQ
;
A
#
# COMPACT_ATOMS: atom_id res chain seq x y z
N MET A 1 -11.51 1.39 -7.28
CA MET A 1 -11.64 -0.01 -7.75
C MET A 1 -12.97 -0.30 -8.41
N VAL A 2 -14.13 -0.09 -7.77
CA VAL A 2 -15.47 -0.37 -8.37
C VAL A 2 -15.62 0.20 -9.78
N ARG A 3 -15.27 1.47 -9.99
CA ARG A 3 -15.32 2.13 -11.31
C ARG A 3 -14.42 1.43 -12.35
N THR A 4 -13.23 1.00 -11.95
CA THR A 4 -12.25 0.31 -12.81
C THR A 4 -12.76 -1.07 -13.20
N VAL A 5 -13.26 -1.85 -12.25
CA VAL A 5 -13.82 -3.19 -12.48
C VAL A 5 -15.00 -3.11 -13.45
N ARG A 6 -15.92 -2.15 -13.22
CA ARG A 6 -17.04 -1.90 -14.14
C ARG A 6 -16.59 -1.51 -15.54
N PHE A 7 -15.59 -0.63 -15.65
CA PHE A 7 -15.05 -0.20 -16.94
C PHE A 7 -14.40 -1.36 -17.72
N LEU A 8 -13.68 -2.23 -17.02
CA LEU A 8 -13.01 -3.41 -17.62
C LEU A 8 -13.98 -4.57 -17.89
N GLY A 9 -15.22 -4.51 -17.38
CA GLY A 9 -16.20 -5.59 -17.51
C GLY A 9 -15.79 -6.87 -16.77
N TRP A 10 -14.98 -6.77 -15.71
CA TRP A 10 -14.52 -7.94 -14.98
C TRP A 10 -15.57 -8.44 -13.99
N GLU A 11 -15.98 -9.69 -14.14
CA GLU A 11 -16.91 -10.35 -13.22
C GLU A 11 -16.19 -11.05 -12.08
N ARG A 12 -15.07 -11.72 -12.39
CA ARG A 12 -14.27 -12.50 -11.44
C ARG A 12 -12.78 -12.26 -11.70
N PHE A 13 -12.01 -11.88 -10.67
CA PHE A 13 -10.59 -11.53 -10.82
C PHE A 13 -9.81 -11.76 -9.53
N CYS A 14 -8.48 -11.63 -9.61
CA CYS A 14 -7.58 -11.63 -8.47
C CYS A 14 -7.02 -10.23 -8.24
N LEU A 15 -6.67 -9.92 -7.01
CA LEU A 15 -6.06 -8.64 -6.65
C LEU A 15 -4.67 -8.85 -6.08
N VAL A 16 -3.71 -8.08 -6.58
CA VAL A 16 -2.36 -8.00 -6.04
C VAL A 16 -2.12 -6.56 -5.62
N GLY A 17 -1.74 -6.34 -4.37
CA GLY A 17 -1.58 -5.01 -3.82
C GLY A 17 -0.38 -4.90 -2.88
N HIS A 18 0.43 -3.86 -3.07
CA HIS A 18 1.52 -3.50 -2.17
C HIS A 18 1.07 -2.41 -1.19
N SER A 19 1.47 -2.51 0.09
CA SER A 19 1.25 -1.46 1.09
C SER A 19 -0.22 -1.04 1.20
N MET A 20 -0.52 0.24 0.98
CA MET A 20 -1.86 0.78 0.85
C MET A 20 -2.70 0.05 -0.21
N GLY A 21 -2.11 -0.32 -1.35
CA GLY A 21 -2.77 -1.10 -2.38
C GLY A 21 -3.20 -2.49 -1.89
N GLY A 22 -2.42 -3.11 -1.00
CA GLY A 22 -2.78 -4.38 -0.35
C GLY A 22 -3.98 -4.22 0.58
N ALA A 23 -3.97 -3.17 1.42
CA ALA A 23 -5.08 -2.88 2.32
C ALA A 23 -6.38 -2.55 1.55
N LEU A 24 -6.28 -1.80 0.45
CA LEU A 24 -7.42 -1.51 -0.42
C LEU A 24 -7.91 -2.74 -1.20
N ALA A 25 -7.00 -3.62 -1.61
CA ALA A 25 -7.35 -4.88 -2.25
C ALA A 25 -8.17 -5.77 -1.31
N GLN A 26 -7.72 -5.94 -0.07
CA GLN A 26 -8.46 -6.67 0.96
C GLN A 26 -9.82 -6.00 1.24
N LEU A 27 -9.85 -4.68 1.44
CA LEU A 27 -11.11 -3.95 1.68
C LEU A 27 -12.13 -4.17 0.55
N TYR A 28 -11.70 -4.10 -0.71
CA TYR A 28 -12.58 -4.38 -1.83
C TYR A 28 -13.06 -5.83 -1.83
N ALA A 29 -12.17 -6.78 -1.57
CA ALA A 29 -12.49 -8.19 -1.51
C ALA A 29 -13.50 -8.52 -0.39
N ASN A 30 -13.44 -7.80 0.73
CA ASN A 30 -14.42 -7.91 1.81
C ASN A 30 -15.81 -7.39 1.38
N LEU A 31 -15.86 -6.35 0.56
CA LEU A 31 -17.10 -5.73 0.09
C LEU A 31 -17.74 -6.48 -1.09
N PHE A 32 -16.92 -7.12 -1.93
CA PHE A 32 -17.35 -7.81 -3.14
C PHE A 32 -16.70 -9.21 -3.24
N PRO A 33 -16.92 -10.09 -2.24
CA PRO A 33 -16.23 -11.38 -2.15
C PRO A 33 -16.53 -12.29 -3.35
N ASP A 34 -17.72 -12.19 -3.94
CA ASP A 34 -18.11 -13.01 -5.09
C ASP A 34 -17.29 -12.69 -6.35
N GLN A 35 -16.74 -11.47 -6.44
CA GLN A 35 -15.92 -11.01 -7.57
C GLN A 35 -14.44 -11.32 -7.41
N VAL A 36 -13.94 -11.47 -6.18
CA VAL A 36 -12.49 -11.58 -5.92
C VAL A 36 -12.13 -13.01 -5.55
N LYS A 37 -11.49 -13.74 -6.47
CA LYS A 37 -11.09 -15.15 -6.26
C LYS A 37 -9.94 -15.29 -5.27
N LYS A 38 -8.92 -14.44 -5.40
CA LYS A 38 -7.69 -14.49 -4.61
C LYS A 38 -7.16 -13.09 -4.34
N VAL A 39 -6.57 -12.87 -3.17
CA VAL A 39 -5.87 -11.62 -2.82
C VAL A 39 -4.42 -11.92 -2.47
N VAL A 40 -3.51 -11.11 -2.99
CA VAL A 40 -2.09 -11.09 -2.63
C VAL A 40 -1.76 -9.74 -2.03
N MET A 41 -1.31 -9.72 -0.78
CA MET A 41 -0.87 -8.53 -0.06
C MET A 41 0.64 -8.56 0.11
N ILE A 42 1.31 -7.52 -0.39
CA ILE A 42 2.77 -7.37 -0.30
C ILE A 42 3.09 -6.27 0.71
N ASP A 43 3.79 -6.67 1.76
CA ASP A 43 4.12 -5.90 2.95
C ASP A 43 2.94 -5.09 3.49
N SER A 44 1.83 -5.79 3.65
CA SER A 44 0.53 -5.29 4.13
C SER A 44 -0.21 -6.48 4.75
N LEU A 45 -0.93 -6.24 5.85
CA LEU A 45 -1.63 -7.30 6.58
C LEU A 45 -3.12 -7.02 6.78
N ALA A 46 -3.47 -5.76 7.04
CA ALA A 46 -4.84 -5.34 7.27
C ALA A 46 -4.99 -3.83 6.99
N VAL A 47 -6.23 -3.36 7.04
CA VAL A 47 -6.55 -1.92 7.07
C VAL A 47 -5.78 -1.23 8.20
N ILE A 48 -5.34 0.00 7.95
CA ILE A 48 -4.56 0.79 8.92
C ILE A 48 -5.39 1.01 10.19
N CYS A 49 -4.93 0.41 11.29
CA CYS A 49 -5.54 0.59 12.60
C CYS A 49 -4.87 1.71 13.38
N CYS A 50 -5.64 2.48 14.13
CA CYS A 50 -5.13 3.52 15.01
C CYS A 50 -5.98 3.62 16.28
N PRO A 51 -5.38 3.92 17.45
CA PRO A 51 -6.17 4.10 18.65
C PRO A 51 -7.08 5.34 18.53
N PRO A 52 -8.30 5.32 19.09
CA PRO A 52 -9.24 6.44 19.02
C PRO A 52 -8.66 7.79 19.50
N SER A 53 -7.69 7.74 20.42
CA SER A 53 -7.01 8.92 20.96
C SER A 53 -6.29 9.79 19.92
N ILE A 54 -5.94 9.25 18.75
CA ILE A 54 -5.23 10.01 17.71
C ILE A 54 -6.17 10.71 16.70
N VAL A 55 -7.48 10.52 16.82
CA VAL A 55 -8.47 11.05 15.86
C VAL A 55 -8.36 12.57 15.76
N LEU A 56 -8.49 13.28 16.89
CA LEU A 56 -8.42 14.76 16.92
C LEU A 56 -7.07 15.29 16.43
N LYS A 57 -5.96 14.61 16.78
CA LYS A 57 -4.63 14.96 16.30
C LYS A 57 -4.53 14.80 14.78
N THR A 58 -5.06 13.71 14.22
CA THR A 58 -5.06 13.47 12.78
C THR A 58 -5.81 14.57 12.04
N PHE A 59 -7.05 14.87 12.46
CA PHE A 59 -7.84 15.92 11.84
C PHE A 59 -7.18 17.29 11.94
N ARG A 60 -6.60 17.64 13.09
CA ARG A 60 -5.84 18.89 13.24
C ARG A 60 -4.68 18.97 12.26
N THR A 61 -3.86 17.92 12.15
CA THR A 61 -2.75 17.86 11.20
C THR A 61 -3.24 17.98 9.76
N THR A 62 -4.30 17.25 9.39
CA THR A 62 -4.89 17.30 8.05
C THR A 62 -5.39 18.71 7.69
N MET A 63 -6.05 19.41 8.62
CA MET A 63 -6.52 20.78 8.42
C MET A 63 -5.36 21.76 8.23
N LEU A 64 -4.34 21.68 9.08
CA LEU A 64 -3.16 22.56 8.99
C LEU A 64 -2.37 22.33 7.70
N GLU A 65 -2.23 21.07 7.27
CA GLU A 65 -1.58 20.76 5.98
C GLU A 65 -2.44 21.21 4.79
N SER A 66 -3.77 21.17 4.89
CA SER A 66 -4.66 21.70 3.84
C SER A 66 -4.45 23.21 3.66
N MET A 67 -4.51 23.97 4.75
CA MET A 67 -4.23 25.42 4.73
C MET A 67 -2.85 25.72 4.15
N ARG A 68 -1.82 24.99 4.58
CA ARG A 68 -0.45 25.17 4.06
C ARG A 68 -0.34 24.91 2.56
N ILE A 69 -1.17 24.04 2.00
CA ILE A 69 -1.21 23.77 0.56
C ILE A 69 -1.94 24.91 -0.16
N GLU A 70 -3.03 25.43 0.41
CA GLU A 70 -3.79 26.57 -0.11
C GLU A 70 -2.98 27.87 -0.13
N ASP A 71 -2.16 28.11 0.90
CA ASP A 71 -1.29 29.28 1.01
C ASP A 71 -0.13 29.29 -0.01
N LYS A 72 0.14 28.15 -0.66
CA LYS A 72 1.20 28.04 -1.67
C LYS A 72 0.67 28.39 -3.04
N ASP A 73 1.50 29.08 -3.82
CA ASP A 73 1.25 29.26 -5.25
C ASP A 73 1.12 27.89 -5.93
N PRO A 74 -0.03 27.55 -6.55
CA PRO A 74 -0.24 26.29 -7.25
C PRO A 74 0.79 26.01 -8.36
N LEU A 75 1.41 27.06 -8.91
CA LEU A 75 2.45 26.96 -9.93
C LEU A 75 3.86 26.75 -9.35
N SER A 76 4.04 26.96 -8.04
CA SER A 76 5.33 26.84 -7.35
C SER A 76 5.66 25.38 -7.00
N GLN A 77 6.04 24.61 -8.02
CA GLN A 77 6.62 23.29 -7.79
C GLN A 77 8.15 23.35 -7.74
N PRO A 78 8.78 22.83 -6.67
CA PRO A 78 10.22 22.71 -6.65
C PRO A 78 10.67 21.74 -7.75
N SER A 79 11.70 22.15 -8.49
CA SER A 79 12.42 21.27 -9.39
C SER A 79 13.65 20.69 -8.70
N TYR A 80 14.12 19.55 -9.18
CA TYR A 80 15.21 18.78 -8.58
C TYR A 80 16.11 18.20 -9.67
N THR A 81 17.39 17.99 -9.39
CA THR A 81 18.21 17.08 -10.21
C THR A 81 17.81 15.62 -9.94
N GLU A 82 18.23 14.69 -10.80
CA GLU A 82 17.98 13.26 -10.58
C GLU A 82 18.56 12.79 -9.24
N GLU A 83 19.78 13.21 -8.90
CA GLU A 83 20.43 12.85 -7.64
C GLU A 83 19.64 13.35 -6.43
N GLN A 84 19.10 14.57 -6.51
CA GLN A 84 18.26 15.13 -5.46
C GLN A 84 16.95 14.33 -5.29
N LEU A 85 16.34 13.88 -6.38
CA LEU A 85 15.14 13.04 -6.32
C LEU A 85 15.44 11.66 -5.73
N VAL A 86 16.52 11.01 -6.15
CA VAL A 86 16.95 9.72 -5.60
C VAL A 86 17.25 9.86 -4.10
N GLN A 87 17.94 10.93 -3.68
CA GLN A 87 18.17 11.19 -2.26
C GLN A 87 16.88 11.42 -1.48
N LEU A 88 15.92 12.15 -2.04
CA LEU A 88 14.62 12.39 -1.42
C LEU A 88 13.85 11.07 -1.17
N TYR A 89 13.84 10.16 -2.15
CA TYR A 89 13.12 8.88 -2.06
C TYR A 89 13.84 7.83 -1.22
N THR A 90 15.17 7.91 -1.12
CA THR A 90 15.98 6.98 -0.30
C THR A 90 16.04 7.39 1.17
N LYS A 91 16.14 8.70 1.48
CA LYS A 91 16.40 9.18 2.86
C LYS A 91 15.19 9.78 3.58
N THR A 92 14.23 10.34 2.86
CA THR A 92 13.12 11.10 3.48
C THR A 92 11.83 10.28 3.61
N SER A 93 11.71 9.18 2.87
CA SER A 93 10.60 8.23 3.03
C SER A 93 10.77 7.44 4.33
N SER A 94 9.69 7.28 5.10
CA SER A 94 9.66 6.42 6.30
C SER A 94 10.05 4.97 5.99
N TRP A 95 9.91 4.57 4.74
CA TRP A 95 10.40 3.31 4.19
C TRP A 95 11.20 3.64 2.92
N GLY A 96 12.46 4.04 3.10
CA GLY A 96 13.34 4.46 2.01
C GLY A 96 13.44 3.42 0.90
N TYR A 97 13.33 3.86 -0.35
CA TYR A 97 13.64 3.03 -1.52
C TYR A 97 15.14 2.73 -1.58
N LEU A 98 15.54 1.62 -2.22
CA LEU A 98 16.92 1.50 -2.70
C LEU A 98 17.16 2.51 -3.84
N PRO A 99 18.40 2.97 -4.07
CA PRO A 99 18.67 4.01 -5.08
C PRO A 99 18.15 3.65 -6.49
N ASP A 100 18.34 2.41 -6.93
CA ASP A 100 17.89 2.00 -8.28
C ASP A 100 16.38 1.77 -8.37
N ASP A 101 15.73 1.41 -7.25
CA ASP A 101 14.28 1.36 -7.16
C ASP A 101 13.67 2.76 -7.21
N ALA A 102 14.30 3.73 -6.53
CA ALA A 102 13.92 5.12 -6.61
C ALA A 102 13.99 5.64 -8.05
N LYS A 103 15.10 5.38 -8.76
CA LYS A 103 15.22 5.72 -10.20
C LYS A 103 14.11 5.09 -11.03
N THR A 104 13.80 3.82 -10.79
CA THR A 104 12.73 3.10 -11.48
C THR A 104 11.37 3.75 -11.25
N MET A 105 11.04 4.11 -10.00
CA MET A 105 9.80 4.83 -9.68
C MET A 105 9.74 6.21 -10.31
N LEU A 106 10.86 6.93 -10.32
CA LEU A 106 10.94 8.30 -10.82
C LEU A 106 10.72 8.41 -12.33
N LYS A 107 10.96 7.34 -13.11
CA LYS A 107 10.58 7.30 -14.55
C LYS A 107 9.12 7.67 -14.82
N ARG A 108 8.22 7.39 -13.87
CA ARG A 108 6.80 7.80 -13.91
C ARG A 108 6.47 8.88 -12.86
N GLY A 109 7.21 8.90 -11.75
CA GLY A 109 7.00 9.81 -10.63
C GLY A 109 7.51 11.23 -10.85
N SER A 110 8.24 11.49 -11.92
CA SER A 110 8.70 12.83 -12.30
C SER A 110 8.59 13.09 -13.80
N VAL A 111 8.67 14.37 -14.17
CA VAL A 111 8.74 14.84 -15.56
C VAL A 111 9.88 15.85 -15.70
N SER A 112 10.61 15.77 -16.80
CA SER A 112 11.69 16.72 -17.10
C SER A 112 11.12 18.10 -17.41
N VAL A 113 11.76 19.14 -16.88
CA VAL A 113 11.44 20.55 -17.15
C VAL A 113 12.59 21.28 -17.87
N GLY A 114 13.56 20.52 -18.43
CA GLY A 114 14.76 21.07 -19.06
C GLY A 114 15.96 21.14 -18.11
N ASP A 115 17.15 21.36 -18.67
CA ASP A 115 18.42 21.59 -17.95
C ASP A 115 18.78 20.52 -16.91
N GLY A 116 18.41 19.25 -17.17
CA GLY A 116 18.65 18.14 -16.24
C GLY A 116 17.80 18.20 -14.96
N ARG A 117 16.71 18.98 -14.97
CA ARG A 117 15.82 19.19 -13.82
C ARG A 117 14.46 18.54 -14.04
N PHE A 118 13.86 18.15 -12.93
CA PHE A 118 12.62 17.39 -12.89
C PHE A 118 11.66 17.94 -11.84
N VAL A 119 10.36 17.87 -12.11
CA VAL A 119 9.29 18.11 -11.12
C VAL A 119 8.55 16.81 -10.84
N LEU A 120 8.03 16.64 -9.63
CA LEU A 120 7.28 15.44 -9.25
C LEU A 120 5.85 15.49 -9.81
N THR A 121 5.36 14.37 -10.35
CA THR A 121 4.01 14.27 -10.93
C THR A 121 2.92 14.06 -9.88
N LYS A 122 3.28 13.93 -8.60
CA LYS A 122 2.35 13.68 -7.50
C LYS A 122 1.59 14.95 -7.11
N ASP A 123 0.33 14.76 -6.74
CA ASP A 123 -0.51 15.83 -6.23
C ASP A 123 -0.10 16.24 -4.79
N PRO A 124 0.22 17.52 -4.52
CA PRO A 124 0.55 18.00 -3.18
C PRO A 124 -0.53 17.70 -2.13
N ARG A 125 -1.80 17.63 -2.54
CA ARG A 125 -2.95 17.35 -1.67
C ARG A 125 -2.88 15.98 -0.99
N LEU A 126 -2.09 15.06 -1.53
CA LEU A 126 -1.82 13.77 -0.88
C LEU A 126 -1.14 13.92 0.50
N ARG A 127 -0.56 15.08 0.82
CA ARG A 127 -0.04 15.40 2.17
C ARG A 127 -1.13 15.73 3.19
N ALA A 128 -2.31 16.14 2.72
CA ALA A 128 -3.46 16.53 3.52
C ALA A 128 -4.62 15.52 3.40
N VAL A 129 -4.30 14.23 3.20
CA VAL A 129 -5.32 13.18 3.17
C VAL A 129 -5.51 12.61 4.57
N SER A 130 -6.74 12.63 5.06
CA SER A 130 -7.15 11.79 6.18
C SER A 130 -7.57 10.42 5.64
N TRP A 131 -6.68 9.44 5.78
CA TRP A 131 -6.99 8.06 5.47
C TRP A 131 -8.06 7.53 6.43
N ILE A 132 -8.91 6.60 5.95
CA ILE A 132 -9.80 5.84 6.82
C ILE A 132 -8.90 5.04 7.76
N LYS A 133 -8.97 5.39 9.04
CA LYS A 133 -8.31 4.71 10.14
C LYS A 133 -9.39 4.23 11.07
N ILE A 134 -9.34 2.95 11.40
CA ILE A 134 -10.36 2.29 12.21
C ILE A 134 -9.74 1.77 13.50
N ASP A 135 -10.58 1.54 14.50
CA ASP A 135 -10.15 0.89 15.72
C ASP A 135 -9.81 -0.59 15.45
N ARG A 136 -8.97 -1.17 16.30
CA ARG A 136 -8.58 -2.59 16.19
C ARG A 136 -9.78 -3.53 16.26
N ALA A 137 -10.82 -3.19 17.02
CA ALA A 137 -12.04 -3.98 17.11
C ALA A 137 -12.75 -4.04 15.75
N GLU A 138 -12.78 -2.93 15.00
CA GLU A 138 -13.41 -2.86 13.69
C GLU A 138 -12.64 -3.68 12.64
N VAL A 139 -11.30 -3.68 12.68
CA VAL A 139 -10.46 -4.46 11.76
C VAL A 139 -10.82 -5.95 11.77
N LEU A 140 -11.20 -6.50 12.93
CA LEU A 140 -11.55 -7.92 13.04
C LEU A 140 -12.81 -8.26 12.24
N GLU A 141 -13.78 -7.34 12.14
CA GLU A 141 -14.98 -7.54 11.32
C GLU A 141 -14.65 -7.52 9.82
N TYR A 142 -13.70 -6.68 9.40
CA TYR A 142 -13.20 -6.69 8.02
C TYR A 142 -12.55 -8.03 7.67
N ILE A 143 -11.69 -8.56 8.54
CA ILE A 143 -10.98 -9.84 8.27
C ILE A 143 -11.97 -11.01 8.18
N LYS A 144 -12.97 -11.07 9.08
CA LYS A 144 -13.99 -12.13 9.08
C LYS A 144 -14.81 -12.20 7.80
N ALA A 145 -15.00 -11.06 7.12
CA ALA A 145 -15.84 -10.96 5.94
C ALA A 145 -15.24 -11.65 4.71
N TYR A 146 -13.92 -11.79 4.62
CA TYR A 146 -13.27 -12.43 3.49
C TYR A 146 -13.04 -13.92 3.73
N LYS A 147 -13.51 -14.73 2.78
CA LYS A 147 -13.50 -16.20 2.88
C LYS A 147 -12.72 -16.89 1.75
N ASN A 148 -12.23 -16.15 0.76
CA ASN A 148 -11.52 -16.73 -0.37
C ASN A 148 -10.01 -16.82 -0.07
N ASP A 149 -9.19 -17.10 -1.08
CA ASP A 149 -7.76 -17.34 -0.85
C ASP A 149 -7.01 -16.03 -0.59
N LEU A 150 -6.12 -16.04 0.40
CA LEU A 150 -5.27 -14.92 0.78
C LEU A 150 -3.80 -15.33 0.89
N LEU A 151 -2.92 -14.62 0.19
CA LEU A 151 -1.47 -14.67 0.38
C LEU A 151 -0.98 -13.35 0.95
N VAL A 152 -0.21 -13.41 2.02
CA VAL A 152 0.49 -12.26 2.62
C VAL A 152 2.00 -12.49 2.55
N LEU A 153 2.71 -11.60 1.88
CA LEU A 153 4.17 -11.54 1.83
C LEU A 153 4.64 -10.39 2.72
N ASN A 154 5.12 -10.69 3.92
CA ASN A 154 5.56 -9.70 4.89
C ASN A 154 7.09 -9.48 4.78
N ALA A 155 7.52 -8.24 4.58
CA ALA A 155 8.93 -7.90 4.55
C ALA A 155 9.52 -7.81 5.97
N LEU A 156 10.81 -8.15 6.09
CA LEU A 156 11.60 -7.98 7.31
C LEU A 156 12.80 -7.07 7.01
N PRO A 157 12.85 -5.83 7.52
CA PRO A 157 11.99 -5.27 8.58
C PRO A 157 10.60 -4.74 8.17
N GLY A 158 10.33 -4.49 6.88
CA GLY A 158 9.01 -4.05 6.38
C GLY A 158 8.43 -2.77 7.01
N ILE A 159 7.09 -2.64 7.05
CA ILE A 159 6.37 -1.52 7.70
C ILE A 159 6.53 -1.52 9.24
N GLY A 160 6.93 -2.63 9.84
CA GLY A 160 7.00 -2.83 11.29
C GLY A 160 5.69 -3.38 11.87
N VAL A 161 5.81 -4.23 12.89
CA VAL A 161 4.69 -5.03 13.43
C VAL A 161 4.46 -4.77 14.92
N CYS A 162 3.20 -4.73 15.34
CA CYS A 162 2.81 -4.90 16.75
C CYS A 162 2.53 -6.39 16.97
N SER A 163 3.47 -7.11 17.58
CA SER A 163 3.49 -8.59 17.60
C SER A 163 2.18 -9.25 18.05
N VAL A 164 1.57 -8.77 19.15
CA VAL A 164 0.34 -9.37 19.70
C VAL A 164 -0.86 -9.17 18.77
N TRP A 165 -1.02 -7.97 18.22
CA TRP A 165 -2.12 -7.68 17.33
C TRP A 165 -1.95 -8.36 15.97
N HIS A 166 -0.70 -8.42 15.49
CA HIS A 166 -0.33 -9.12 14.27
C HIS A 166 -0.72 -10.59 14.33
N GLN A 167 -0.37 -11.30 15.41
CA GLN A 167 -0.72 -12.71 15.57
C GLN A 167 -2.23 -12.93 15.55
N LYS A 168 -3.00 -12.09 16.26
CA LYS A 168 -4.47 -12.18 16.25
C LYS A 168 -5.06 -12.02 14.84
N VAL A 169 -4.48 -11.16 14.01
CA VAL A 169 -4.91 -11.00 12.61
C VAL A 169 -4.57 -12.24 11.80
N LEU A 170 -3.38 -12.82 11.97
CA LEU A 170 -2.97 -14.05 11.28
C LEU A 170 -3.88 -15.23 11.64
N ASP A 171 -4.18 -15.42 12.93
CA ASP A 171 -5.06 -16.49 13.41
C ASP A 171 -6.45 -16.36 12.78
N MET A 172 -6.99 -15.13 12.77
CA MET A 172 -8.28 -14.85 12.14
C MET A 172 -8.26 -15.11 10.63
N CYS A 173 -7.20 -14.71 9.91
CA CYS A 173 -7.09 -15.03 8.49
C CYS A 173 -7.05 -16.55 8.26
N GLN A 174 -6.32 -17.29 9.09
CA GLN A 174 -6.20 -18.75 9.03
C GLN A 174 -7.54 -19.46 9.29
N GLU A 175 -8.36 -18.92 10.19
CA GLU A 175 -9.69 -19.47 10.50
C GLU A 175 -10.76 -19.15 9.44
N ASN A 176 -10.67 -17.97 8.80
CA ASN A 176 -11.74 -17.47 7.95
C ASN A 176 -11.51 -17.70 6.45
N CYS A 177 -10.27 -17.65 5.97
CA CYS A 177 -9.97 -17.82 4.55
C CYS A 177 -10.01 -19.30 4.17
N HIS A 178 -10.55 -19.62 2.99
CA HIS A 178 -10.50 -20.97 2.41
C HIS A 178 -9.05 -21.48 2.32
N LYS A 179 -8.14 -20.61 1.91
CA LYS A 179 -6.70 -20.84 1.92
C LYS A 179 -5.99 -19.59 2.39
N PHE A 180 -5.15 -19.71 3.40
CA PHE A 180 -4.30 -18.64 3.89
C PHE A 180 -2.84 -19.06 3.82
N GLU A 181 -2.01 -18.20 3.24
CA GLU A 181 -0.56 -18.36 3.24
C GLU A 181 0.09 -17.06 3.73
N TYR A 182 0.99 -17.19 4.71
CA TYR A 182 1.77 -16.08 5.25
C TYR A 182 3.25 -16.42 5.15
N LEU A 183 4.02 -15.56 4.49
CA LEU A 183 5.45 -15.74 4.30
C LEU A 183 6.18 -14.48 4.75
N GLN A 184 7.30 -14.67 5.45
CA GLN A 184 8.22 -13.60 5.78
C GLN A 184 9.41 -13.64 4.85
N LEU A 185 9.71 -12.52 4.21
CA LEU A 185 10.81 -12.37 3.26
C LEU A 185 11.75 -11.28 3.77
N GLU A 186 13.05 -11.51 3.66
CA GLU A 186 14.03 -10.47 3.97
C GLU A 186 13.90 -9.31 2.96
N GLY A 187 14.07 -8.08 3.42
CA GLY A 187 14.04 -6.89 2.58
C GLY A 187 13.23 -5.73 3.18
N ASN A 188 13.30 -4.57 2.53
CA ASN A 188 12.59 -3.40 3.02
C ASN A 188 11.12 -3.43 2.59
N HIS A 189 10.35 -2.39 2.93
CA HIS A 189 8.94 -2.29 2.57
C HIS A 189 8.63 -2.54 1.08
N HIS A 190 9.60 -2.26 0.21
CA HIS A 190 9.54 -2.44 -1.24
C HIS A 190 10.15 -3.78 -1.70
N ILE A 191 9.99 -4.89 -0.95
CA ILE A 191 10.48 -6.23 -1.31
C ILE A 191 10.16 -6.67 -2.74
N HIS A 192 9.01 -6.26 -3.28
CA HIS A 192 8.62 -6.56 -4.67
C HIS A 192 9.48 -5.86 -5.72
N MET A 193 10.24 -4.84 -5.32
CA MET A 193 11.27 -4.19 -6.14
C MET A 193 12.65 -4.75 -5.82
N ASN A 194 13.02 -4.86 -4.53
CA ASN A 194 14.37 -5.31 -4.16
C ASN A 194 14.60 -6.81 -4.43
N GLN A 195 13.55 -7.62 -4.37
CA GLN A 195 13.58 -9.08 -4.55
C GLN A 195 12.44 -9.53 -5.48
N ALA A 196 12.33 -8.87 -6.64
CA ALA A 196 11.23 -9.08 -7.59
C ALA A 196 11.05 -10.55 -7.98
N ASP A 197 12.14 -11.28 -8.27
CA ASP A 197 12.08 -12.69 -8.68
C ASP A 197 11.54 -13.61 -7.57
N LEU A 198 11.94 -13.35 -6.33
CA LEU A 198 11.46 -14.12 -5.16
C LEU A 198 9.97 -13.87 -4.94
N VAL A 199 9.55 -12.60 -4.99
CA VAL A 199 8.13 -12.24 -4.87
C VAL A 199 7.33 -12.86 -6.02
N ALA A 200 7.81 -12.75 -7.26
CA ALA A 200 7.16 -13.32 -8.44
C ALA A 200 6.99 -14.84 -8.34
N LYS A 201 7.98 -15.57 -7.80
CA LYS A 201 7.88 -17.02 -7.55
C LYS A 201 6.73 -17.36 -6.61
N HIS A 202 6.60 -16.66 -5.49
CA HIS A 202 5.54 -16.93 -4.52
C HIS A 202 4.15 -16.52 -5.04
N VAL A 203 4.07 -15.34 -5.67
CA VAL A 203 2.82 -14.85 -6.27
C VAL A 203 2.37 -15.74 -7.42
N GLY A 204 3.28 -16.11 -8.33
CA GLY A 204 3.01 -17.01 -9.45
C GLY A 204 2.41 -18.34 -8.99
N ARG A 205 3.11 -19.04 -8.08
CA ARG A 205 2.62 -20.31 -7.51
C ARG A 205 1.22 -20.18 -6.89
N PHE A 206 0.95 -19.08 -6.20
CA PHE A 206 -0.34 -18.87 -5.56
C PHE A 206 -1.48 -18.61 -6.56
N LEU A 207 -1.15 -18.01 -7.71
CA LEU A 207 -2.08 -17.67 -8.77
C LEU A 207 -2.23 -18.74 -9.87
N GLU A 208 -1.49 -19.85 -9.86
CA GLU A 208 -1.51 -20.88 -10.92
C GLU A 208 -2.90 -21.52 -11.16
N ASP A 209 -3.72 -21.68 -10.11
CA ASP A 209 -5.04 -22.33 -10.22
C ASP A 209 -6.21 -21.34 -10.49
N ILE A 210 -6.00 -20.26 -11.24
CA ILE A 210 -7.11 -19.36 -11.63
C ILE A 210 -7.90 -20.00 -12.77
N GLN A 211 -8.82 -20.92 -12.44
CA GLN A 211 -9.93 -21.29 -13.32
C GLN A 211 -11.10 -20.36 -13.07
#